data_AF-A0A7X5X2U2-F1
#
_entry.id   AF-A0A7X5X2U2-F1
#
_cell.length_a   1.000
_cell.length_b   1.000
_cell.length_c   1.000
_cell.angle_alpha   90.00
_cell.angle_beta   90.00
_cell.angle_gamma   90.00
#
_symmetry.space_group_name_H-M   'P 1'
#
loop_
_entity.id
_entity.type
_entity.pdbx_description
1 polymer ?
#
loop_
_entity_poly.entity_id
_entity_poly.type
_entity_poly.pdbx_seq_one_letter_code
_entity_poly.pdbx_strand_id
1 'polypeptide(L)'
;MFVEQWVGISTDEFHRAKDADVKYMRNRHPLLDLSWSRSDCVRYLTSLGLVDTPKSSCLGCPFHGNAQWRHIRDTSPSEWADVVEFDAAIRQGNAHANAAGSRLLGEAFLHRSRVPLSQAPIDHVTAAERATLRIGADEADELENGVEDGCSPWACRGDAEALTQDDFGLAT
;
A
#
# COMPACT_ATOMS: atom_id res chain seq x y z
N MET A 1 -6.93 -24.40 -24.93
CA MET A 1 -6.16 -24.70 -23.70
C MET A 1 -5.98 -23.39 -22.95
N PHE A 2 -6.17 -23.38 -21.64
CA PHE A 2 -5.94 -22.21 -20.79
C PHE A 2 -5.21 -22.62 -19.51
N VAL A 3 -4.58 -21.66 -18.85
CA VAL A 3 -3.99 -21.80 -17.50
C VAL A 3 -4.95 -21.20 -16.48
N GLU A 4 -5.13 -21.88 -15.36
CA GLU A 4 -5.84 -21.31 -14.20
C GLU A 4 -4.84 -20.63 -13.27
N GLN A 5 -5.08 -19.36 -12.94
CA GLN A 5 -4.31 -18.60 -11.98
C GLN A 5 -5.15 -18.37 -10.72
N TRP A 6 -4.66 -18.87 -9.59
CA TRP A 6 -5.34 -18.74 -8.30
C TRP A 6 -4.76 -17.54 -7.56
N VAL A 7 -5.59 -16.54 -7.28
CA VAL A 7 -5.19 -15.29 -6.64
C VAL A 7 -5.94 -15.12 -5.32
N GLY A 8 -5.20 -14.96 -4.23
CA GLY A 8 -5.75 -14.76 -2.89
C GLY A 8 -6.29 -13.35 -2.69
N ILE A 9 -7.47 -13.07 -3.24
CA ILE A 9 -8.24 -11.84 -3.01
C ILE A 9 -9.34 -12.15 -2.00
N SER A 10 -9.29 -11.53 -0.83
CA SER A 10 -10.29 -11.67 0.24
C SER A 10 -11.54 -10.82 0.00
N THR A 11 -12.59 -11.01 0.82
CA THR A 11 -13.85 -10.26 0.69
C THR A 11 -13.69 -8.76 0.89
N ASP A 12 -12.72 -8.33 1.69
CA ASP A 12 -12.48 -6.91 2.01
C ASP A 12 -11.95 -6.13 0.79
N GLU A 13 -11.36 -6.85 -0.17
CA GLU A 13 -10.75 -6.33 -1.39
C GLU A 13 -11.42 -6.87 -2.66
N PHE A 14 -12.70 -7.29 -2.57
CA PHE A 14 -13.42 -7.95 -3.68
C PHE A 14 -13.39 -7.12 -4.99
N HIS A 15 -13.36 -5.79 -4.89
CA HIS A 15 -13.29 -4.88 -6.03
C HIS A 15 -12.03 -5.11 -6.90
N ARG A 16 -11.01 -5.77 -6.34
CA ARG A 16 -9.74 -6.17 -6.97
C ARG A 16 -9.81 -7.51 -7.70
N ALA A 17 -10.87 -8.29 -7.52
CA ALA A 17 -11.07 -9.54 -8.25
C ALA A 17 -11.52 -9.23 -9.70
N LYS A 18 -10.60 -9.36 -10.64
CA LYS A 18 -10.83 -9.13 -12.07
C LYS A 18 -10.66 -10.42 -12.86
N ASP A 19 -11.48 -10.57 -13.89
CA ASP A 19 -11.26 -11.59 -14.90
C ASP A 19 -9.93 -11.36 -15.64
N ALA A 20 -9.40 -12.43 -16.24
CA ALA A 20 -8.21 -12.32 -17.07
C ALA A 20 -8.51 -11.49 -18.33
N ASP A 21 -7.60 -10.60 -18.68
CA ASP A 21 -7.65 -9.78 -19.90
C ASP A 21 -7.15 -10.52 -21.16
N VAL A 22 -6.59 -11.72 -20.98
CA VAL A 22 -6.03 -12.56 -22.05
C VAL A 22 -6.75 -13.91 -22.18
N LYS A 23 -6.94 -14.36 -23.44
CA LYS A 23 -7.74 -15.56 -23.78
C LYS A 23 -7.17 -16.89 -23.26
N TYR A 24 -5.89 -16.94 -22.93
CA TYR A 24 -5.22 -18.17 -22.50
C TYR A 24 -5.18 -18.33 -20.97
N MET A 25 -5.78 -17.42 -20.21
CA MET A 25 -5.75 -17.42 -18.75
C MET A 25 -7.16 -17.33 -18.16
N ARG A 26 -7.35 -17.91 -16.98
CA ARG A 26 -8.56 -17.74 -16.16
C ARG A 26 -8.17 -17.49 -14.71
N ASN A 27 -8.65 -16.40 -14.15
CA ASN A 27 -8.44 -16.07 -12.74
C ASN A 27 -9.47 -16.81 -11.87
N ARG A 28 -9.02 -17.32 -10.73
CA ARG A 28 -9.86 -17.89 -9.67
C ARG A 28 -9.52 -17.20 -8.36
N HIS A 29 -10.54 -16.97 -7.53
CA HIS A 29 -10.43 -16.26 -6.25
C HIS A 29 -10.97 -17.13 -5.11
N PRO A 30 -10.19 -18.12 -4.63
CA PRO A 30 -10.67 -19.12 -3.68
C PRO A 30 -11.15 -18.53 -2.35
N LEU A 31 -10.55 -17.43 -1.91
CA LEU A 31 -10.95 -16.77 -0.66
C LEU A 31 -12.34 -16.12 -0.78
N LEU A 32 -12.74 -15.69 -1.98
CA LEU A 32 -14.12 -15.25 -2.23
C LEU A 32 -15.08 -16.44 -2.25
N ASP A 33 -14.69 -17.55 -2.87
CA ASP A 33 -15.48 -18.80 -2.87
C ASP A 33 -15.74 -19.29 -1.43
N LEU A 34 -14.79 -19.06 -0.51
CA LEU A 34 -14.89 -19.37 0.91
C LEU A 34 -15.57 -18.26 1.74
N SER A 35 -15.83 -17.09 1.16
CA SER A 35 -16.30 -15.88 1.88
C SER A 35 -15.38 -15.48 3.03
N TRP A 36 -14.06 -15.52 2.81
CA TRP A 36 -13.05 -15.18 3.82
C TRP A 36 -12.59 -13.73 3.69
N SER A 37 -12.66 -13.02 4.81
CA SER A 37 -11.98 -11.75 5.06
C SER A 37 -10.48 -11.96 5.34
N ARG A 38 -9.71 -10.88 5.37
CA ARG A 38 -8.33 -10.86 5.87
C ARG A 38 -8.27 -11.42 7.30
N SER A 39 -9.23 -11.07 8.14
CA SER A 39 -9.30 -11.53 9.52
C SER A 39 -9.49 -13.06 9.62
N ASP A 40 -10.26 -13.65 8.69
CA ASP A 40 -10.45 -15.10 8.62
C ASP A 40 -9.17 -15.80 8.18
N CYS A 41 -8.44 -15.22 7.22
CA CYS A 41 -7.13 -15.72 6.79
C CYS A 41 -6.12 -15.73 7.94
N VAL A 42 -6.02 -14.64 8.70
CA VAL A 42 -5.13 -14.54 9.87
C VAL A 42 -5.52 -15.57 10.93
N ARG A 43 -6.83 -15.73 11.21
CA ARG A 43 -7.33 -16.73 12.16
C ARG A 43 -6.98 -18.15 11.72
N TYR A 44 -7.12 -18.45 10.43
CA TYR A 44 -6.75 -19.75 9.87
C TYR A 44 -5.25 -20.03 10.02
N LEU A 45 -4.40 -19.08 9.62
CA LEU A 45 -2.94 -19.19 9.73
C LEU A 45 -2.50 -19.34 11.21
N THR A 46 -3.11 -18.57 12.12
CA THR A 46 -2.89 -18.69 13.56
C THR A 46 -3.23 -20.08 14.07
N SER A 47 -4.33 -20.68 13.59
CA SER A 47 -4.73 -22.04 14.00
C SER A 47 -3.73 -23.12 13.54
N LEU A 48 -2.94 -22.82 12.51
CA LEU A 48 -1.82 -23.65 12.03
C LEU A 48 -0.48 -23.31 12.70
N GLY A 49 -0.43 -22.35 13.61
CA GLY A 49 0.81 -21.86 14.23
C GLY A 49 1.64 -20.91 13.34
N LEU A 50 1.07 -20.42 12.24
CA LEU A 50 1.70 -19.47 11.31
C LEU A 50 1.31 -18.04 11.69
N VAL A 51 1.81 -17.55 12.82
CA VAL A 51 1.33 -16.30 13.45
C VAL A 51 1.97 -15.01 12.91
N ASP A 52 3.11 -15.10 12.23
CA ASP A 52 3.86 -13.94 11.74
C ASP A 52 3.80 -13.86 10.22
N THR A 53 2.69 -13.32 9.70
CA THR A 53 2.52 -13.04 8.27
C THR A 53 2.48 -11.54 8.03
N PRO A 54 3.63 -10.85 7.99
CA PRO A 54 3.70 -9.43 7.70
C PRO A 54 3.17 -9.15 6.28
N LYS A 55 2.75 -7.89 6.04
CA LYS A 55 2.35 -7.46 4.69
C LYS A 55 3.54 -7.64 3.74
N SER A 56 3.31 -8.26 2.58
CA SER A 56 4.34 -8.53 1.56
C SER A 56 4.62 -7.32 0.67
N SER A 57 4.67 -6.11 1.24
CA SER A 57 4.91 -4.88 0.49
C SER A 57 6.38 -4.71 0.13
N CYS A 58 6.67 -4.05 -1.00
CA CYS A 58 8.03 -3.70 -1.40
C CYS A 58 8.67 -2.76 -0.36
N LEU A 59 10.00 -2.82 -0.22
CA LEU A 59 10.78 -1.97 0.69
C LEU A 59 10.45 -0.46 0.56
N GLY A 60 10.31 0.03 -0.68
CA GLY A 60 9.94 1.42 -0.97
C GLY A 60 8.44 1.67 -1.14
N CYS A 61 7.57 0.86 -0.54
CA CYS A 61 6.13 1.02 -0.69
C CYS A 61 5.63 2.28 0.04
N PRO A 62 4.97 3.25 -0.64
CA PRO A 62 4.45 4.44 0.01
C PRO A 62 3.27 4.17 0.95
N PHE A 63 2.75 2.93 0.98
CA PHE A 63 1.64 2.51 1.85
C PHE A 63 2.08 1.88 3.17
N HIS A 64 3.38 1.91 3.47
CA HIS A 64 3.88 1.51 4.78
C HIS A 64 3.39 2.47 5.87
N GLY A 65 2.90 1.89 6.97
CA GLY A 65 2.63 2.63 8.21
C GLY A 65 3.90 2.90 9.01
N ASN A 66 3.80 3.79 10.00
CA ASN A 66 4.90 4.15 10.89
C ASN A 66 5.51 2.93 11.59
N ALA A 67 4.70 1.94 11.97
CA ALA A 67 5.19 0.71 12.57
C ALA A 67 6.12 -0.08 11.64
N GLN A 68 5.82 -0.10 10.34
CA GLN A 68 6.63 -0.80 9.35
C GLN A 68 7.92 -0.04 9.06
N TRP A 69 7.86 1.30 8.97
CA TRP A 69 9.06 2.13 8.83
C TRP A 69 10.01 2.00 10.01
N ARG A 70 9.47 2.04 11.24
CA ARG A 70 10.26 1.79 12.45
C ARG A 70 10.86 0.39 12.45
N HIS A 71 10.08 -0.63 12.08
CA HIS A 71 10.59 -1.99 11.99
C HIS A 71 11.80 -2.07 11.05
N ILE A 72 11.70 -1.56 9.82
CA ILE A 72 12.82 -1.54 8.87
C ILE A 72 14.02 -0.77 9.44
N ARG A 73 13.79 0.42 10.01
CA ARG A 73 14.84 1.25 10.64
C ARG A 73 15.58 0.51 11.75
N ASP A 74 14.84 -0.16 12.62
CA ASP A 74 15.34 -0.70 13.88
C ASP A 74 15.89 -2.13 13.72
N THR A 75 15.44 -2.90 12.73
CA THR A 75 15.88 -4.29 12.48
C THR A 75 16.84 -4.44 11.32
N SER A 76 16.83 -3.53 10.35
CA SER A 76 17.56 -3.66 9.08
C SER A 76 18.23 -2.34 8.65
N PRO A 77 19.35 -1.93 9.26
CA PRO A 77 20.00 -0.64 8.94
C PRO A 77 20.41 -0.46 7.47
N SER A 78 20.75 -1.55 6.76
CA SER A 78 21.05 -1.51 5.33
C SER A 78 19.80 -1.24 4.50
N GLU A 79 18.71 -1.95 4.77
CA GLU A 79 17.43 -1.74 4.07
C GLU A 79 16.86 -0.34 4.36
N TRP A 80 17.08 0.17 5.59
CA TRP A 80 16.75 1.54 5.95
C TRP A 80 17.56 2.57 5.14
N ALA A 81 18.86 2.35 4.97
CA ALA A 81 19.69 3.21 4.13
C ALA A 81 19.21 3.20 2.67
N ASP A 82 18.94 2.01 2.13
CA ASP A 82 18.46 1.83 0.75
C ASP A 82 17.12 2.55 0.53
N VAL A 83 16.18 2.46 1.46
CA VAL A 83 14.87 3.11 1.31
C VAL A 83 14.95 4.64 1.48
N VAL A 84 15.84 5.15 2.33
CA VAL A 84 16.09 6.59 2.46
C VAL A 84 16.73 7.15 1.19
N GLU A 85 17.68 6.42 0.59
CA GLU A 85 18.27 6.78 -0.70
C GLU A 85 17.21 6.77 -1.80
N PHE A 86 16.38 5.73 -1.85
CA PHE A 86 15.28 5.62 -2.80
C PHE A 86 14.28 6.78 -2.67
N ASP A 87 13.85 7.12 -1.44
CA ASP A 87 12.97 8.27 -1.17
C ASP A 87 13.57 9.57 -1.73
N ALA A 88 14.87 9.80 -1.56
CA ALA A 88 15.54 10.97 -2.12
C ALA A 88 15.61 10.93 -3.66
N ALA A 89 15.79 9.76 -4.26
CA ALA A 89 15.90 9.59 -5.71
C ALA A 89 14.58 9.82 -6.46
N ILE A 90 13.44 9.47 -5.85
CA ILE A 90 12.12 9.57 -6.52
C ILE A 90 11.54 10.98 -6.57
N ARG A 91 12.19 12.00 -6.00
CA ARG A 91 11.64 13.36 -5.86
C ARG A 91 11.07 13.91 -7.16
N GLN A 92 11.73 13.66 -8.28
CA GLN A 92 11.31 14.16 -9.60
C GLN A 92 10.30 13.24 -10.31
N GLY A 93 9.73 12.27 -9.62
CA GLY A 93 8.77 11.31 -10.16
C GLY A 93 9.41 10.22 -11.02
N ASN A 94 8.56 9.52 -11.76
CA ASN A 94 8.95 8.36 -12.55
C ASN A 94 9.78 8.76 -13.80
N ALA A 95 10.93 8.11 -14.00
CA ALA A 95 11.84 8.40 -15.11
C ALA A 95 11.19 8.23 -16.50
N HIS A 96 10.36 7.21 -16.68
CA HIS A 96 9.62 6.98 -17.92
C HIS A 96 8.58 8.07 -18.17
N ALA A 97 7.84 8.49 -17.14
CA ALA A 97 6.88 9.60 -17.25
C ALA A 97 7.59 10.92 -17.62
N ASN A 98 8.75 11.18 -17.01
CA ASN A 98 9.57 12.34 -17.33
C ASN A 98 10.07 12.32 -18.79
N ALA A 99 10.50 11.16 -19.29
CA ALA A 99 10.92 10.99 -20.68
C ALA A 99 9.76 11.16 -21.67
N ALA A 100 8.55 10.75 -21.30
CA ALA A 100 7.32 10.93 -22.08
C ALA A 100 6.75 12.37 -22.01
N GLY A 101 7.39 13.29 -21.28
CA GLY A 101 6.96 14.68 -21.13
C GLY A 101 5.93 14.92 -20.02
N SER A 102 5.47 13.86 -19.34
CA SER A 102 4.56 13.93 -18.19
C SER A 102 5.35 14.07 -16.90
N ARG A 103 5.98 15.23 -16.70
CA ARG A 103 6.76 15.51 -15.50
C ARG A 103 5.86 15.67 -14.28
N LEU A 104 6.37 15.26 -13.12
CA LEU A 104 5.71 15.52 -11.85
C LEU A 104 5.69 17.02 -11.56
N LEU A 105 4.52 17.57 -11.21
CA LEU A 105 4.32 18.99 -10.89
C LEU A 105 4.69 19.35 -9.44
N GLY A 106 5.37 18.45 -8.73
CA GLY A 106 5.78 18.57 -7.35
C GLY A 106 6.87 17.56 -7.00
N GLU A 107 7.02 17.23 -5.72
CA GLU A 107 7.99 16.26 -5.26
C GLU A 107 7.32 15.00 -4.72
N ALA A 108 7.85 13.83 -5.07
CA ALA A 108 7.39 12.56 -4.52
C ALA A 108 8.07 12.27 -3.18
N PHE A 109 7.30 11.78 -2.21
CA PHE A 109 7.76 11.31 -0.91
C PHE A 109 7.14 9.95 -0.60
N LEU A 110 7.90 9.08 0.07
CA LEU A 110 7.34 7.80 0.56
C LEU A 110 6.43 7.98 1.76
N HIS A 111 6.72 8.95 2.63
CA HIS A 111 5.96 9.17 3.84
C HIS A 111 4.78 10.14 3.59
N ARG A 112 3.60 9.81 4.12
CA ARG A 112 2.36 10.61 3.92
C ARG A 112 2.45 12.05 4.43
N SER A 113 3.35 12.35 5.38
CA SER A 113 3.61 13.73 5.81
C SER A 113 4.34 14.59 4.78
N ARG A 114 4.78 14.03 3.65
CA ARG A 114 5.52 14.73 2.57
C ARG A 114 6.80 15.40 3.06
N VAL A 115 7.55 14.67 3.89
CA VAL A 115 8.88 15.03 4.35
C VAL A 115 9.84 13.89 4.02
N PRO A 116 11.16 14.14 3.91
CA PRO A 116 12.12 13.07 3.70
C PRO A 116 11.95 11.95 4.71
N LEU A 117 12.05 10.69 4.28
CA LEU A 117 11.79 9.54 5.15
C LEU A 117 12.73 9.51 6.37
N SER A 118 13.97 10.00 6.22
CA SER A 118 14.93 10.16 7.33
C SER A 118 14.51 11.19 8.39
N GLN A 119 13.55 12.04 8.10
CA GLN A 119 13.00 13.09 8.97
C GLN A 119 11.53 12.85 9.30
N ALA A 120 10.94 11.77 8.80
CA ALA A 120 9.53 11.50 8.98
C ALA A 120 9.20 11.23 10.45
N PRO A 121 8.05 11.72 10.95
CA PRO A 121 7.61 11.49 12.32
C PRO A 121 7.05 10.08 12.46
N ILE A 122 7.94 9.09 12.36
CA ILE A 122 7.58 7.66 12.43
C ILE A 122 7.61 7.13 13.86
N ASP A 123 8.09 7.89 14.85
CA ASP A 123 8.13 7.44 16.24
C ASP A 123 6.75 7.46 16.90
N HIS A 124 6.58 6.67 17.97
CA HIS A 124 5.31 6.59 18.69
C HIS A 124 4.93 7.94 19.30
N VAL A 125 3.74 8.42 18.98
CA VAL A 125 3.10 9.54 19.67
C VAL A 125 2.24 9.03 20.83
N THR A 126 2.40 9.63 22.00
CA THR A 126 1.59 9.33 23.18
C THR A 126 0.13 9.76 22.98
N ALA A 127 -0.78 9.23 23.81
CA ALA A 127 -2.19 9.62 23.76
C ALA A 127 -2.41 11.12 24.01
N ALA A 128 -1.58 11.74 24.86
CA ALA A 128 -1.63 13.17 25.16
C ALA A 128 -1.17 14.03 23.97
N GLU A 129 -0.14 13.60 23.25
CA GLU A 129 0.33 14.26 22.04
C GLU A 129 -0.71 14.16 20.92
N ARG A 130 -1.34 12.99 20.74
CA ARG A 130 -2.44 12.81 19.78
C ARG A 130 -3.62 13.73 20.07
N ALA A 131 -4.03 13.87 21.33
CA ALA A 131 -5.10 14.77 21.74
C ALA A 131 -4.77 16.24 21.46
N THR A 132 -3.49 16.63 21.60
CA THR A 132 -3.01 17.98 21.29
C THR A 132 -3.02 18.25 19.79
N LEU A 133 -2.60 17.26 18.99
CA LEU A 133 -2.60 17.31 17.53
C LEU A 133 -4.01 17.17 16.91
N ARG A 134 -5.01 16.81 17.72
CA ARG A 134 -6.40 16.55 17.30
C ARG A 134 -6.52 15.47 16.22
N ILE A 135 -5.62 14.49 16.26
CA ILE A 135 -5.64 13.34 15.35
C ILE A 135 -6.77 12.41 15.80
N GLY A 136 -7.68 12.09 14.87
CA GLY A 136 -8.77 11.13 15.12
C GLY A 136 -8.24 9.71 15.36
N ALA A 137 -9.05 8.83 15.94
CA ALA A 137 -8.65 7.44 16.18
C ALA A 137 -8.32 6.70 14.86
N ASP A 138 -9.16 6.88 13.84
CA ASP A 138 -8.98 6.25 12.53
C ASP A 138 -7.72 6.78 11.82
N GLU A 139 -7.50 8.10 11.87
CA GLU A 139 -6.29 8.72 11.30
C GLU A 139 -5.00 8.25 12.00
N ALA A 140 -5.06 8.08 13.33
CA ALA A 140 -3.93 7.53 14.09
C ALA A 140 -3.65 6.07 13.73
N ASP A 141 -4.70 5.26 13.52
CA ASP A 141 -4.56 3.87 13.10
C ASP A 141 -3.94 3.76 11.71
N GLU A 142 -4.41 4.54 10.73
CA GLU A 142 -3.83 4.56 9.39
C GLU A 142 -2.37 5.03 9.38
N LEU A 143 -2.02 6.03 10.20
CA LEU A 143 -0.64 6.49 10.34
C LEU A 143 0.25 5.37 10.87
N GLU A 144 -0.24 4.59 11.82
CA GLU A 144 0.53 3.54 12.48
C GLU A 144 0.64 2.27 11.64
N ASN A 145 -0.48 1.80 11.09
CA ASN A 145 -0.63 0.49 10.44
C ASN A 145 -0.58 0.56 8.90
N GLY A 146 -0.62 1.78 8.35
CA GLY A 146 -0.75 2.03 6.93
C GLY A 146 -2.16 1.73 6.43
N VAL A 147 -2.44 2.09 5.18
CA VAL A 147 -3.75 1.81 4.58
C VAL A 147 -3.98 0.31 4.37
N GLU A 148 -5.23 -0.11 4.46
CA GLU A 148 -5.61 -1.52 4.30
C GLU A 148 -5.51 -1.96 2.84
N ASP A 149 -6.11 -1.23 1.89
CA ASP A 149 -5.93 -1.51 0.46
C ASP A 149 -4.64 -0.87 -0.07
N GLY A 150 -3.62 -1.69 -0.27
CA GLY A 150 -2.39 -1.32 -0.95
C GLY A 150 -2.51 -1.37 -2.48
N CYS A 151 -1.44 -1.01 -3.17
CA CYS A 151 -1.31 -1.20 -4.61
C CYS A 151 -0.89 -2.64 -4.92
N SER A 152 -1.51 -3.27 -5.91
CA SER A 152 -1.10 -4.58 -6.42
C SER A 152 -1.00 -4.59 -7.94
N PRO A 153 -0.18 -5.47 -8.55
CA PRO A 153 -0.07 -5.58 -10.00
C PRO A 153 -1.38 -5.92 -10.71
N TRP A 154 -2.36 -6.46 -9.96
CA TRP A 154 -3.65 -6.94 -10.47
C TRP A 154 -4.81 -6.01 -10.11
N ALA A 155 -4.55 -4.96 -9.32
CA ALA A 155 -5.55 -4.00 -8.90
C ALA A 155 -4.89 -2.76 -8.29
N CYS A 156 -5.15 -1.62 -8.94
CA CYS A 156 -4.84 -0.29 -8.46
C CYS A 156 -6.09 0.30 -7.78
N ARG A 157 -5.92 1.05 -6.68
CA ARG A 157 -7.03 1.82 -6.06
C ARG A 157 -7.70 2.79 -7.03
N GLY A 158 -7.00 3.20 -8.10
CA GLY A 158 -7.49 4.20 -9.06
C GLY A 158 -8.83 3.88 -9.74
N ASP A 159 -9.34 2.65 -9.61
CA ASP A 159 -10.65 2.26 -10.17
C ASP A 159 -11.81 2.34 -9.16
N ALA A 160 -11.55 2.45 -7.86
CA ALA A 160 -12.63 2.51 -6.85
C ALA A 160 -13.34 3.88 -6.85
N GLU A 161 -12.59 4.92 -7.20
CA GLU A 161 -13.06 6.27 -7.46
C GLU A 161 -12.48 6.70 -8.80
N ALA A 162 -12.98 6.14 -9.90
CA ALA A 162 -12.75 6.76 -11.20
C ALA A 162 -13.42 8.13 -11.17
N LEU A 163 -12.67 9.13 -10.71
CA LEU A 163 -12.99 10.54 -10.80
C LEU A 163 -13.31 10.77 -12.27
N THR A 164 -14.57 11.03 -12.58
CA THR A 164 -14.96 11.46 -13.92
C THR A 164 -14.16 12.71 -14.20
N GLN A 165 -13.22 12.66 -15.15
CA GLN A 165 -12.56 13.86 -15.64
C GLN A 165 -13.67 14.82 -16.06
N ASP A 166 -13.75 15.98 -15.41
CA ASP A 166 -14.60 17.05 -15.91
C ASP A 166 -14.02 17.56 -17.25
N ASP A 167 -14.82 18.32 -17.99
CA ASP A 167 -14.44 18.86 -19.31
C ASP A 167 -13.13 19.70 -19.30
N PHE A 168 -12.59 19.99 -18.12
CA PHE A 168 -11.35 20.75 -17.93
C PHE A 168 -10.12 19.88 -17.62
N GLY A 169 -10.27 18.55 -17.59
CA GLY A 169 -9.15 17.63 -17.43
C GLY A 169 -8.49 17.69 -16.06
N LEU A 170 -9.22 18.13 -15.03
CA LEU A 170 -8.75 18.09 -13.64
C LEU A 170 -9.38 16.88 -12.93
N ALA A 171 -8.56 16.17 -12.15
CA ALA A 171 -9.06 15.12 -11.27
C ALA A 171 -9.93 15.79 -10.19
N THR A 172 -11.22 15.47 -10.16
CA THR A 172 -12.18 15.96 -9.15
C THR A 172 -12.45 14.88 -8.14
#